data_AF-A0A2N7XHZ6-F1
#
_entry.id   AF-A0A2N7XHZ6-F1
#
_cell.length_a   1.000
_cell.length_b   1.000
_cell.length_c   1.000
_cell.angle_alpha   90.00
_cell.angle_beta   90.00
_cell.angle_gamma   90.00
#
_symmetry.space_group_name_H-M   'P 1'
#
loop_
_entity.id
_entity.type
_entity.pdbx_description
1 polymer ?
#
loop_
_entity_poly.entity_id
_entity_poly.type
_entity_poly.pdbx_seq_one_letter_code
_entity_poly.pdbx_strand_id
1 'polypeptide(L)'
;MDEDLICHECLNEIHLKGLIRRTGVAAECSFCLKKRKAIPLENLVSMVDDVLQKYCHPGAIYDQYDDNGKRSETEQTGDPLIFHVAELLGLDEDDPVAERVLCDLNESSHYDIMQGGEARYSDDENYEWRVIRPREAETRWLNFQNEMKHGNRFFSQHAKDFLDWLFRGLSSFKSPDGSMSVVRELANDQIFRARRCDSASEYDSIISSPAAELGPPPKEAAGAGRMNPKGLAAFYGAFDRKTCVAELRPPVGGRVVSGEFKLTRPVRVLDFIALDEAYEARPLSAFEASYEEQMGRRIFLKTLHAKITVPVLPNQEHEYLATQVMAEYLATQFDPPLDGVLFESAQVRKGTNLTLFNHAVVASLKPRTAFTNLDDLLSTSSPQTPAIEYVPDTLVRHKVCRVRFITDDLMREDGQPESDEQYDDWDEY
;
A
#
# COMPACT_ATOMS: atom_id res chain seq x y z
N MET A 1 28.61 -30.32 -28.74
CA MET A 1 27.17 -30.51 -28.56
C MET A 1 26.52 -29.30 -29.21
N ASP A 2 25.49 -29.50 -30.02
CA ASP A 2 24.73 -28.36 -30.52
C ASP A 2 24.18 -27.60 -29.30
N GLU A 3 24.42 -26.29 -29.25
CA GLU A 3 23.92 -25.45 -28.17
C GLU A 3 22.39 -25.44 -28.22
N ASP A 4 21.74 -25.81 -27.11
CA ASP A 4 20.29 -25.76 -27.03
C ASP A 4 19.80 -24.32 -27.07
N LEU A 5 18.74 -24.09 -27.85
CA LEU A 5 18.16 -22.77 -28.05
C LEU A 5 16.72 -22.72 -27.55
N ILE A 6 16.40 -21.70 -26.75
CA ILE A 6 15.06 -21.49 -26.18
C ILE A 6 14.41 -20.24 -26.79
N CYS A 7 13.17 -20.37 -27.24
CA CYS A 7 12.43 -19.28 -27.85
C CYS A 7 11.48 -18.57 -26.89
N HIS A 8 11.15 -17.31 -27.20
CA HIS A 8 10.27 -16.48 -26.39
C HIS A 8 8.81 -16.96 -26.23
N GLU A 9 8.38 -18.05 -26.85
CA GLU A 9 7.01 -18.59 -26.66
C GLU A 9 7.00 -19.89 -25.84
N CYS A 10 8.18 -20.43 -25.50
CA CYS A 10 8.31 -21.55 -24.58
C CYS A 10 8.40 -21.09 -23.12
N LEU A 11 8.18 -19.80 -22.86
CA LEU A 11 8.16 -19.18 -21.54
C LEU A 11 6.86 -18.39 -21.42
N ASN A 12 6.29 -18.30 -20.22
CA ASN A 12 5.15 -17.44 -19.95
C ASN A 12 5.51 -16.18 -19.14
N GLU A 13 6.71 -16.12 -18.57
CA GLU A 13 7.22 -14.93 -17.88
C GLU A 13 7.43 -13.76 -18.88
N ILE A 14 6.71 -12.66 -18.63
CA ILE A 14 6.55 -11.54 -19.57
C ILE A 14 7.87 -10.83 -19.87
N HIS A 15 8.72 -10.62 -18.86
CA HIS A 15 9.97 -9.90 -19.02
C HIS A 15 10.97 -10.68 -19.90
N LEU A 16 11.14 -11.98 -19.66
CA LEU A 16 11.96 -12.90 -20.44
C LEU A 16 11.45 -13.00 -21.88
N LYS A 17 10.14 -13.13 -22.10
CA LYS A 17 9.56 -13.08 -23.47
C LYS A 17 9.94 -11.78 -24.17
N GLY A 18 9.84 -10.65 -23.48
CA GLY A 18 10.21 -9.33 -23.99
C GLY A 18 11.72 -9.22 -24.30
N LEU A 19 12.57 -9.73 -23.42
CA LEU A 19 14.02 -9.73 -23.57
C LEU A 19 14.44 -10.54 -24.80
N ILE A 20 14.00 -11.80 -24.89
CA ILE A 20 14.34 -12.70 -26.00
C ILE A 20 13.87 -12.14 -27.34
N ARG A 21 12.71 -11.48 -27.39
CA ARG A 21 12.25 -10.79 -28.61
C ARG A 21 13.20 -9.68 -29.06
N ARG A 22 13.83 -8.96 -28.12
CA ARG A 22 14.75 -7.84 -28.40
C ARG A 22 16.17 -8.30 -28.74
N THR A 23 16.73 -9.20 -27.93
CA THR A 23 18.16 -9.61 -28.02
C THR A 23 18.37 -10.89 -28.81
N GLY A 24 17.35 -11.74 -28.93
CA GLY A 24 17.46 -13.05 -29.53
C GLY A 24 17.68 -13.04 -31.05
N VAL A 25 18.21 -14.15 -31.54
CA VAL A 25 18.41 -14.42 -32.97
C VAL A 25 17.29 -15.30 -33.50
N ALA A 26 17.00 -15.21 -34.80
CA ALA A 26 15.96 -16.02 -35.42
C ALA A 26 16.49 -17.43 -35.71
N ALA A 27 16.23 -18.37 -34.80
CA ALA A 27 16.72 -19.74 -34.85
C ALA A 27 15.60 -20.76 -34.54
N GLU A 28 15.87 -22.03 -34.82
CA GLU A 28 14.96 -23.12 -34.44
C GLU A 28 15.10 -23.39 -32.94
N CYS A 29 13.96 -23.44 -32.23
CA CYS A 29 13.92 -23.74 -30.80
C CYS A 29 14.11 -25.25 -30.57
N SER A 30 15.00 -25.65 -29.66
CA SER A 30 15.21 -27.06 -29.28
C SER A 30 13.95 -27.72 -28.70
N PHE A 31 13.06 -26.93 -28.09
CA PHE A 31 11.90 -27.46 -27.35
C PHE A 31 10.61 -27.52 -28.18
N CYS A 32 10.26 -26.43 -28.89
CA CYS A 32 9.04 -26.40 -29.71
C CYS A 32 9.27 -26.61 -31.21
N LEU A 33 10.52 -26.75 -31.65
CA LEU A 33 10.94 -26.96 -33.04
C LEU A 33 10.46 -25.89 -34.03
N LYS A 34 10.07 -24.71 -33.51
CA LYS A 34 9.61 -23.57 -34.34
C LYS A 34 10.73 -22.55 -34.48
N LYS A 35 10.86 -21.99 -35.67
CA LYS A 35 11.78 -20.88 -35.94
C LYS A 35 11.23 -19.57 -35.39
N ARG A 36 11.83 -19.07 -34.30
CA ARG A 36 11.42 -17.86 -33.59
C ARG A 36 12.64 -17.12 -33.06
N LYS A 37 12.43 -15.96 -32.43
CA LYS A 37 13.49 -15.28 -31.67
C LYS A 37 13.86 -16.17 -30.46
N ALA A 38 15.12 -16.57 -30.39
CA ALA A 38 15.66 -17.50 -29.41
C ALA A 38 17.02 -17.04 -28.89
N ILE A 39 17.38 -17.53 -27.70
CA ILE A 39 18.69 -17.36 -27.05
C ILE A 39 19.27 -18.73 -26.69
N PRO A 40 20.60 -18.85 -26.48
CA PRO A 40 21.19 -20.03 -25.85
C PRO A 40 20.52 -20.35 -24.51
N LEU A 41 20.27 -21.64 -24.26
CA LEU A 41 19.67 -22.12 -23.02
C LEU A 41 20.57 -21.79 -21.81
N GLU A 42 21.90 -21.90 -21.98
CA GLU A 42 22.91 -21.43 -21.01
C GLU A 42 22.61 -20.03 -20.47
N ASN A 43 22.23 -19.10 -21.36
CA ASN A 43 21.94 -17.73 -20.95
C ASN A 43 20.68 -17.70 -20.06
N LEU A 44 19.66 -18.51 -20.37
CA LEU A 44 18.47 -18.62 -19.53
C LEU A 44 18.82 -19.24 -18.17
N VAL A 45 19.60 -20.32 -18.15
CA VAL A 45 20.05 -21.00 -16.92
C VAL A 45 20.82 -20.04 -16.04
N SER A 46 21.77 -19.27 -16.59
CA SER A 46 22.50 -18.25 -15.85
C SER A 46 21.59 -17.17 -15.26
N MET A 47 20.57 -16.74 -16.01
CA MET A 47 19.61 -15.74 -15.50
C MET A 47 18.74 -16.30 -14.37
N VAL A 48 18.35 -17.58 -14.44
CA VAL A 48 17.60 -18.27 -13.38
C VAL A 48 18.49 -18.46 -12.16
N ASP A 49 19.73 -18.90 -12.34
CA ASP A 49 20.72 -19.07 -11.27
C ASP A 49 20.96 -17.75 -10.51
N ASP A 50 21.16 -16.63 -11.22
CA ASP A 50 21.35 -15.31 -10.61
C ASP A 50 20.16 -14.91 -9.71
N VAL A 51 18.93 -15.23 -10.14
CA VAL A 51 17.71 -14.93 -9.39
C VAL A 51 17.59 -15.84 -8.16
N LEU A 52 17.81 -17.15 -8.33
CA LEU A 52 17.74 -18.13 -7.25
C LEU A 52 18.78 -17.87 -6.17
N GLN A 53 20.04 -17.61 -6.52
CA GLN A 53 21.07 -17.29 -5.53
C GLN A 53 20.76 -16.03 -4.73
N LYS A 54 20.10 -15.06 -5.38
CA LYS A 54 19.77 -13.78 -4.76
C LYS A 54 18.57 -13.88 -3.83
N TYR A 55 17.52 -14.58 -4.25
CA TYR A 55 16.22 -14.56 -3.58
C TYR A 55 15.75 -15.91 -3.06
N CYS A 56 16.51 -16.99 -3.20
CA CYS A 56 16.15 -18.32 -2.71
C CYS A 56 17.16 -18.80 -1.65
N HIS A 57 16.73 -19.65 -0.73
CA HIS A 57 17.61 -20.33 0.23
C HIS A 57 17.03 -21.68 0.63
N PRO A 58 17.85 -22.64 1.12
CA PRO A 58 17.35 -23.86 1.71
C PRO A 58 16.42 -23.55 2.89
N GLY A 59 15.28 -24.23 2.96
CA GLY A 59 14.31 -24.06 4.03
C GLY A 59 14.84 -24.49 5.39
N ALA A 60 14.19 -24.02 6.46
CA ALA A 60 14.58 -24.32 7.83
C ALA A 60 14.27 -25.78 8.19
N ILE A 61 15.21 -26.42 8.88
CA ILE A 61 15.07 -27.79 9.35
C ILE A 61 14.59 -27.78 10.81
N TYR A 62 13.49 -28.47 11.09
CA TYR A 62 13.01 -28.65 12.45
C TYR A 62 12.68 -30.13 12.74
N ASP A 63 12.98 -30.52 13.97
CA ASP A 63 12.68 -31.86 14.47
C ASP A 63 11.27 -31.86 15.09
N GLN A 64 10.40 -32.73 14.60
CA GLN A 64 9.12 -33.01 15.25
C GLN A 64 9.31 -34.03 16.38
N TYR A 65 8.64 -33.81 17.50
CA TYR A 65 8.68 -34.69 18.67
C TYR A 65 7.31 -35.32 18.90
N ASP A 66 7.30 -36.63 19.18
CA ASP A 66 6.08 -37.33 19.57
C ASP A 66 5.61 -36.95 20.99
N ASP A 67 4.42 -37.42 21.38
CA ASP A 67 3.83 -37.18 22.71
C ASP A 67 4.73 -37.64 23.88
N ASN A 68 5.76 -38.46 23.62
CA ASN A 68 6.73 -38.94 24.60
C ASN A 68 8.03 -38.12 24.60
N GLY A 69 8.10 -37.04 23.83
CA GLY A 69 9.29 -36.20 23.68
C GLY A 69 10.42 -36.87 22.90
N LYS A 70 10.14 -37.94 22.13
CA LYS A 70 11.11 -38.58 21.26
C LYS A 70 11.00 -37.97 19.87
N ARG A 71 12.15 -37.67 19.25
CA ARG A 71 12.19 -37.21 17.86
C ARG A 71 11.53 -38.25 16.94
N SER A 72 10.51 -37.81 16.22
CA SER A 72 9.69 -38.62 15.31
C SER A 72 10.19 -38.48 13.88
N GLU A 73 10.11 -37.28 13.33
CA GLU A 73 10.48 -36.93 11.95
C GLU A 73 11.25 -35.61 11.92
N THR A 74 12.10 -35.45 10.92
CA THR A 74 12.79 -34.18 10.63
C THR A 74 12.15 -33.62 9.37
N GLU A 75 11.58 -32.42 9.46
CA GLU A 75 10.96 -31.74 8.34
C GLU A 75 11.80 -30.53 7.93
N GLN A 76 11.85 -30.27 6.62
CA GLN A 76 12.43 -29.06 6.06
C GLN A 76 11.31 -28.24 5.43
N THR A 77 11.22 -26.96 5.80
CA THR A 77 10.25 -26.03 5.20
C THR A 77 10.58 -25.77 3.72
N GLY A 78 9.62 -25.20 2.99
CA GLY A 78 9.76 -24.87 1.58
C GLY A 78 9.38 -25.98 0.62
N ASP A 79 9.72 -25.78 -0.66
CA ASP A 79 9.33 -26.65 -1.76
C ASP A 79 10.57 -27.14 -2.55
N PRO A 80 10.48 -28.30 -3.23
CA PRO A 80 11.54 -28.73 -4.15
C PRO A 80 11.90 -27.68 -5.20
N LEU A 81 13.18 -27.61 -5.57
CA LEU A 81 13.71 -26.55 -6.45
C LEU A 81 12.97 -26.41 -7.79
N ILE A 82 12.44 -27.51 -8.34
CA ILE A 82 11.66 -27.51 -9.58
C ILE A 82 10.47 -26.56 -9.52
N PHE A 83 9.79 -26.45 -8.37
CA PHE A 83 8.64 -25.56 -8.22
C PHE A 83 9.05 -24.09 -8.35
N HIS A 84 10.19 -23.72 -7.76
CA HIS A 84 10.74 -22.36 -7.88
C HIS A 84 11.20 -22.06 -9.32
N VAL A 85 11.83 -23.02 -9.99
CA VAL A 85 12.23 -22.86 -11.41
C VAL A 85 11.01 -22.70 -12.30
N ALA A 86 10.00 -23.56 -12.14
CA ALA A 86 8.76 -23.50 -12.89
C ALA A 86 8.01 -22.18 -12.67
N GLU A 87 7.91 -21.73 -11.41
CA GLU A 87 7.32 -20.44 -11.04
C GLU A 87 8.04 -19.27 -11.72
N LEU A 88 9.38 -19.22 -11.67
CA LEU A 88 10.17 -18.17 -12.31
C LEU A 88 9.95 -18.08 -13.82
N LEU A 89 9.75 -19.22 -14.50
CA LEU A 89 9.56 -19.29 -15.95
C LEU A 89 8.08 -19.14 -16.36
N GLY A 90 7.16 -19.23 -15.40
CA GLY A 90 5.71 -19.29 -15.61
C GLY A 90 5.27 -20.60 -16.28
N LEU A 91 5.95 -21.70 -15.97
CA LEU A 91 5.70 -23.03 -16.53
C LEU A 91 5.15 -23.96 -15.45
N ASP A 92 4.68 -25.14 -15.87
CA ASP A 92 4.35 -26.24 -14.96
C ASP A 92 5.63 -27.02 -14.61
N GLU A 93 5.65 -27.70 -13.47
CA GLU A 93 6.83 -28.44 -12.98
C GLU A 93 7.27 -29.60 -13.89
N ASP A 94 6.36 -30.12 -14.71
CA ASP A 94 6.59 -31.18 -15.69
C ASP A 94 6.89 -30.64 -17.10
N ASP A 95 7.01 -29.32 -17.27
CA ASP A 95 7.40 -28.74 -18.56
C ASP A 95 8.86 -29.10 -18.89
N PRO A 96 9.14 -29.63 -20.11
CA PRO A 96 10.49 -30.03 -20.51
C PRO A 96 11.54 -28.91 -20.42
N VAL A 97 11.14 -27.64 -20.51
CA VAL A 97 12.04 -26.50 -20.33
C VAL A 97 12.43 -26.36 -18.86
N ALA A 98 11.47 -26.48 -17.93
CA ALA A 98 11.73 -26.39 -16.49
C ALA A 98 12.64 -27.53 -16.01
N GLU A 99 12.33 -28.77 -16.42
CA GLU A 99 13.16 -29.94 -16.12
C GLU A 99 14.59 -29.78 -16.65
N ARG A 100 14.74 -29.28 -17.88
CA ARG A 100 16.07 -29.10 -18.46
C ARG A 100 16.86 -28.00 -17.76
N VAL A 101 16.23 -26.89 -17.41
CA VAL A 101 16.89 -25.81 -16.64
C VAL A 101 17.35 -26.35 -15.28
N LEU A 102 16.51 -27.11 -14.57
CA LEU A 102 16.90 -27.75 -13.31
C LEU A 102 18.10 -28.69 -13.50
N CYS A 103 18.08 -29.51 -14.55
CA CYS A 103 19.18 -30.42 -14.86
C CYS A 103 20.51 -29.67 -15.04
N ASP A 104 20.53 -28.58 -15.83
CA ASP A 104 21.74 -27.78 -16.06
C ASP A 104 22.21 -27.07 -14.76
N LEU A 105 21.30 -26.65 -13.86
CA LEU A 105 21.63 -26.10 -12.54
C LEU A 105 22.28 -27.14 -11.60
N ASN A 106 21.76 -28.36 -11.59
CA ASN A 106 22.31 -29.46 -10.80
C ASN A 106 23.65 -29.95 -11.33
N GLU A 107 23.82 -30.02 -12.66
CA GLU A 107 25.10 -30.34 -13.28
C GLU A 107 26.17 -29.31 -12.91
N SER A 108 25.80 -28.03 -12.88
CA SER A 108 26.68 -26.95 -12.43
C SER A 108 27.07 -27.11 -10.95
N SER A 109 26.12 -27.48 -10.09
CA SER A 109 26.38 -27.76 -8.67
C SER A 109 27.28 -28.98 -8.45
N HIS A 110 27.10 -30.06 -9.24
CA HIS A 110 27.98 -31.22 -9.23
C HIS A 110 29.41 -30.87 -9.67
N TYR A 111 29.55 -29.99 -10.67
CA TYR A 111 30.85 -29.52 -11.10
C TYR A 111 31.57 -28.73 -9.99
N ASP A 112 30.86 -27.86 -9.28
CA ASP A 112 31.40 -27.11 -8.13
C ASP A 112 31.91 -28.07 -7.03
N ILE A 113 31.18 -29.15 -6.72
CA ILE A 113 31.65 -30.22 -5.82
C ILE A 113 32.93 -30.87 -6.33
N MET A 114 33.01 -31.21 -7.63
CA MET A 114 34.21 -31.83 -8.21
C MET A 114 35.44 -30.91 -8.14
N GLN A 115 35.25 -29.59 -8.11
CA GLN A 115 36.31 -28.60 -7.89
C GLN A 115 36.65 -28.38 -6.41
N GLY A 116 36.03 -29.11 -5.49
CA GLY A 116 36.22 -28.97 -4.04
C GLY A 116 35.42 -27.84 -3.40
N GLY A 117 34.43 -27.29 -4.11
CA GLY A 117 33.44 -26.36 -3.57
C GLY A 117 32.25 -27.07 -2.93
N GLU A 118 31.27 -26.28 -2.50
CA GLU A 118 29.96 -26.75 -2.04
C GLU A 118 28.96 -26.65 -3.20
N ALA A 119 28.02 -27.59 -3.29
CA ALA A 119 26.92 -27.48 -4.24
C ALA A 119 26.03 -26.28 -3.88
N ARG A 120 25.57 -25.56 -4.91
CA ARG A 120 24.62 -24.45 -4.72
C ARG A 120 23.20 -24.94 -4.49
N TYR A 121 22.87 -26.05 -5.14
CA TYR A 121 21.55 -26.66 -5.12
C TYR A 121 21.64 -28.18 -4.90
N SER A 122 20.60 -28.76 -4.33
CA SER A 122 20.45 -30.17 -4.04
C SER A 122 19.04 -30.64 -4.39
N ASP A 123 18.94 -31.82 -5.01
CA ASP A 123 17.65 -32.48 -5.29
C ASP A 123 16.97 -33.00 -4.01
N ASP A 124 17.74 -33.12 -2.92
CA ASP A 124 17.26 -33.63 -1.63
C ASP A 124 16.86 -32.51 -0.65
N GLU A 125 16.90 -31.24 -1.08
CA GLU A 125 16.55 -30.07 -0.24
C GLU A 125 15.29 -29.36 -0.74
N ASN A 126 14.55 -28.81 0.22
CA ASN A 126 13.48 -27.85 -0.03
C ASN A 126 14.01 -26.42 0.09
N TYR A 127 13.42 -25.50 -0.67
CA TYR A 127 13.84 -24.13 -0.80
C TYR A 127 12.69 -23.15 -0.51
N GLU A 128 13.06 -21.92 -0.13
CA GLU A 128 12.12 -20.84 0.17
C GLU A 128 12.58 -19.53 -0.44
N TRP A 129 11.60 -18.72 -0.85
CA TRP A 129 11.85 -17.35 -1.27
C TRP A 129 12.22 -16.48 -0.05
N ARG A 130 13.36 -15.81 -0.13
CA ARG A 130 13.79 -14.78 0.82
C ARG A 130 12.77 -13.67 0.89
N VAL A 131 12.42 -13.28 2.11
CA VAL A 131 11.57 -12.11 2.38
C VAL A 131 12.33 -10.84 2.02
N ILE A 132 11.85 -10.12 1.01
CA ILE A 132 12.39 -8.80 0.66
C ILE A 132 11.90 -7.78 1.68
N ARG A 133 12.82 -7.17 2.43
CA ARG A 133 12.49 -6.10 3.38
C ARG A 133 12.46 -4.73 2.67
N PRO A 134 11.47 -3.86 2.96
CA PRO A 134 11.32 -2.56 2.29
C PRO A 134 12.29 -1.48 2.82
N ARG A 135 13.54 -1.83 3.14
CA ARG A 135 14.50 -0.95 3.84
C ARG A 135 14.71 0.40 3.15
N GLU A 136 14.82 0.39 1.82
CA GLU A 136 14.99 1.63 1.06
C GLU A 136 13.72 2.49 1.11
N ALA A 137 12.55 1.88 0.98
CA ALA A 137 11.26 2.57 1.06
C ALA A 137 11.05 3.20 2.44
N GLU A 138 11.33 2.46 3.51
CA GLU A 138 11.29 2.94 4.90
C GLU A 138 12.26 4.10 5.12
N THR A 139 13.49 3.97 4.63
CA THR A 139 14.49 5.06 4.71
C THR A 139 14.02 6.32 3.98
N ARG A 140 13.45 6.17 2.78
CA ARG A 140 12.89 7.30 2.02
C ARG A 140 11.71 7.94 2.75
N TRP A 141 10.83 7.15 3.38
CA TRP A 141 9.73 7.65 4.19
C TRP A 141 10.20 8.43 5.42
N LEU A 142 11.16 7.92 6.18
CA LEU A 142 11.74 8.61 7.33
C LEU A 142 12.39 9.94 6.92
N ASN A 143 13.12 9.94 5.80
CA ASN A 143 13.70 11.16 5.24
C ASN A 143 12.62 12.17 4.84
N PHE A 144 11.55 11.72 4.18
CA PHE A 144 10.40 12.56 3.85
C PHE A 144 9.77 13.18 5.11
N GLN A 145 9.52 12.38 6.15
CA GLN A 145 8.98 12.90 7.42
C GLN A 145 9.90 13.94 8.06
N ASN A 146 11.21 13.67 8.10
CA ASN A 146 12.20 14.58 8.65
C ASN A 146 12.27 15.90 7.86
N GLU A 147 12.23 15.81 6.53
CA GLU A 147 12.20 16.99 5.65
C GLU A 147 10.94 17.82 5.86
N MET A 148 9.78 17.18 6.02
CA MET A 148 8.54 17.93 6.29
C MET A 148 8.61 18.66 7.64
N LYS A 149 9.27 18.07 8.65
CA LYS A 149 9.46 18.69 9.96
C LYS A 149 10.51 19.80 9.95
N HIS A 150 11.65 19.62 9.28
CA HIS A 150 12.85 20.46 9.46
C HIS A 150 13.42 21.08 8.17
N GLY A 151 12.88 20.74 7.00
CA GLY A 151 13.37 21.17 5.69
C GLY A 151 12.46 22.15 4.94
N ASN A 152 12.62 22.18 3.61
CA ASN A 152 11.85 23.05 2.72
C ASN A 152 10.46 22.46 2.45
N ARG A 153 9.40 23.09 2.95
CA ARG A 153 8.05 22.49 2.89
C ARG A 153 7.27 22.77 1.61
N PHE A 154 7.32 24.00 1.11
CA PHE A 154 6.36 24.47 0.09
C PHE A 154 6.70 24.06 -1.35
N PHE A 155 7.99 23.88 -1.66
CA PHE A 155 8.48 23.59 -3.02
C PHE A 155 9.56 22.51 -2.99
N SER A 156 9.42 21.52 -2.11
CA SER A 156 10.37 20.39 -2.09
C SER A 156 10.15 19.49 -3.30
N GLN A 157 11.10 19.54 -4.22
CA GLN A 157 11.17 18.60 -5.33
C GLN A 157 11.39 17.17 -4.82
N HIS A 158 12.19 17.00 -3.76
CA HIS A 158 12.47 15.70 -3.17
C HIS A 158 11.20 15.04 -2.61
N ALA A 159 10.36 15.80 -1.89
CA ALA A 159 9.06 15.34 -1.42
C ALA A 159 8.15 14.93 -2.58
N LYS A 160 8.09 15.74 -3.65
CA LYS A 160 7.32 15.41 -4.84
C LYS A 160 7.82 14.14 -5.51
N ASP A 161 9.12 14.00 -5.74
CA ASP A 161 9.72 12.84 -6.40
C ASP A 161 9.50 11.56 -5.58
N PHE A 162 9.57 11.66 -4.25
CA PHE A 162 9.25 10.55 -3.36
C PHE A 162 7.78 10.13 -3.47
N LEU A 163 6.83 11.07 -3.44
CA LEU A 163 5.41 10.77 -3.54
C LEU A 163 5.00 10.28 -4.94
N ASP A 164 5.63 10.84 -5.99
CA ASP A 164 5.52 10.34 -7.38
C ASP A 164 5.97 8.89 -7.47
N TRP A 165 7.12 8.56 -6.88
CA TRP A 165 7.62 7.19 -6.82
C TRP A 165 6.69 6.27 -6.03
N LEU A 166 6.25 6.70 -4.84
CA LEU A 166 5.44 5.93 -3.92
C LEU A 166 4.09 5.55 -4.55
N PHE A 167 3.36 6.55 -5.07
CA PHE A 167 2.02 6.38 -5.64
C PHE A 167 2.01 6.09 -7.16
N ARG A 168 3.18 5.83 -7.76
CA ARG A 168 3.27 5.44 -9.17
C ARG A 168 2.42 4.21 -9.45
N GLY A 169 1.54 4.29 -10.44
CA GLY A 169 0.72 3.16 -10.87
C GLY A 169 -0.34 2.72 -9.86
N LEU A 170 -0.64 3.52 -8.82
CA LEU A 170 -1.60 3.19 -7.77
C LEU A 170 -2.98 2.80 -8.31
N SER A 171 -3.42 3.43 -9.42
CA SER A 171 -4.69 3.09 -10.10
C SER A 171 -4.75 1.67 -10.65
N SER A 172 -3.61 0.97 -10.79
CA SER A 172 -3.54 -0.42 -11.25
C SER A 172 -3.61 -1.45 -10.12
N PHE A 173 -3.59 -1.01 -8.86
CA PHE A 173 -3.72 -1.87 -7.70
C PHE A 173 -5.18 -2.28 -7.49
N LYS A 174 -5.38 -3.56 -7.19
CA LYS A 174 -6.69 -4.17 -6.96
C LYS A 174 -6.65 -5.14 -5.79
N SER A 175 -7.80 -5.39 -5.18
CA SER A 175 -8.00 -6.46 -4.21
C SER A 175 -7.62 -7.82 -4.80
N PRO A 176 -7.22 -8.82 -3.99
CA PRO A 176 -6.79 -10.17 -4.44
C PRO A 176 -7.74 -10.87 -5.42
N ASP A 177 -9.05 -10.64 -5.30
CA ASP A 177 -10.08 -11.20 -6.20
C ASP A 177 -10.26 -10.39 -7.51
N GLY A 178 -9.50 -9.32 -7.69
CA GLY A 178 -9.55 -8.39 -8.80
C GLY A 178 -10.80 -7.51 -8.87
N SER A 179 -11.70 -7.59 -7.88
CA SER A 179 -13.04 -6.99 -7.94
C SER A 179 -13.06 -5.50 -7.59
N MET A 180 -12.12 -5.03 -6.77
CA MET A 180 -12.10 -3.67 -6.24
C MET A 180 -10.76 -2.99 -6.49
N SER A 181 -10.77 -1.81 -7.11
CA SER A 181 -9.58 -0.96 -7.21
C SER A 181 -9.33 -0.21 -5.91
N VAL A 182 -8.07 0.04 -5.58
CA VAL A 182 -7.70 0.90 -4.43
C VAL A 182 -8.12 2.35 -4.66
N VAL A 183 -8.18 2.80 -5.92
CA VAL A 183 -8.78 4.11 -6.25
C VAL A 183 -10.24 3.88 -6.55
N ARG A 184 -11.09 4.24 -5.59
CA ARG A 184 -12.53 4.00 -5.64
C ARG A 184 -13.28 5.23 -6.09
N GLU A 185 -14.35 5.01 -6.83
CA GLU A 185 -15.37 6.03 -7.09
C GLU A 185 -16.54 5.77 -6.13
N LEU A 186 -16.77 6.71 -5.21
CA LEU A 186 -17.90 6.66 -4.30
C LEU A 186 -19.06 7.46 -4.88
N ALA A 187 -20.25 6.89 -4.83
CA ALA A 187 -21.46 7.49 -5.39
C ALA A 187 -22.68 7.05 -4.59
N ASN A 188 -23.54 8.01 -4.21
CA ASN A 188 -24.76 7.79 -3.44
C ASN A 188 -24.55 7.22 -2.03
N ASP A 189 -23.33 7.21 -1.51
CA ASP A 189 -23.05 6.77 -0.14
C ASP A 189 -23.60 7.75 0.90
N GLN A 190 -24.10 7.18 2.01
CA GLN A 190 -24.44 7.92 3.21
C GLN A 190 -23.19 8.14 4.04
N ILE A 191 -22.89 9.39 4.33
CA ILE A 191 -21.73 9.78 5.12
C ILE A 191 -22.22 10.51 6.36
N PHE A 192 -21.69 10.15 7.52
CA PHE A 192 -22.02 10.82 8.77
C PHE A 192 -20.85 11.68 9.22
N ARG A 193 -21.17 12.77 9.89
CA ARG A 193 -20.20 13.56 10.65
C ARG A 193 -20.77 13.90 12.00
N ALA A 194 -19.90 13.92 13.01
CA ALA A 194 -20.25 14.27 14.36
C ALA A 194 -19.41 15.44 14.89
N ARG A 195 -19.96 16.18 15.85
CA ARG A 195 -19.27 17.26 16.57
C ARG A 195 -19.63 17.21 18.05
N ARG A 196 -18.64 17.45 18.91
CA ARG A 196 -18.87 17.61 20.36
C ARG A 196 -19.65 18.90 20.62
N CYS A 197 -20.53 18.86 21.62
CA CYS A 197 -21.27 20.02 22.13
C CYS A 197 -21.26 19.99 23.65
N ASP A 198 -20.24 20.59 24.24
CA ASP A 198 -20.01 20.51 25.68
C ASP A 198 -20.95 21.48 26.43
N SER A 199 -21.49 22.51 25.76
CA SER A 199 -22.45 23.48 26.28
C SER A 199 -23.85 23.42 25.63
N ALA A 200 -24.86 23.98 26.28
CA ALA A 200 -26.20 24.13 25.71
C ALA A 200 -26.22 25.08 24.50
N SER A 201 -25.44 26.16 24.56
CA SER A 201 -25.33 27.13 23.46
C SER A 201 -24.72 26.53 22.18
N GLU A 202 -23.72 25.65 22.31
CA GLU A 202 -23.16 24.94 21.15
C GLU A 202 -24.19 23.99 20.53
N TYR A 203 -24.96 23.31 21.37
CA TYR A 203 -26.04 22.44 20.90
C TYR A 203 -27.12 23.24 20.15
N ASP A 204 -27.54 24.37 20.70
CA ASP A 204 -28.55 25.24 20.10
C ASP A 204 -28.05 25.84 18.77
N SER A 205 -26.76 26.18 18.66
CA SER A 205 -26.14 26.62 17.40
C SER A 205 -26.22 25.53 16.33
N ILE A 206 -25.83 24.29 16.69
CA ILE A 206 -25.87 23.15 15.76
C ILE A 206 -27.31 22.87 15.30
N ILE A 207 -28.30 22.92 16.19
CA ILE A 207 -29.70 22.70 15.79
C ILE A 207 -30.22 23.82 14.89
N SER A 208 -29.83 25.06 15.17
CA SER A 208 -30.29 26.23 14.41
C SER A 208 -29.72 26.25 12.99
N SER A 209 -28.51 25.72 12.76
CA SER A 209 -27.90 25.63 11.43
C SER A 209 -27.04 24.36 11.26
N PRO A 210 -27.66 23.17 11.13
CA PRO A 210 -26.93 21.90 11.14
C PRO A 210 -25.96 21.76 9.98
N ALA A 211 -26.36 22.20 8.79
CA ALA A 211 -25.53 22.15 7.59
C ALA A 211 -24.25 22.98 7.72
N ALA A 212 -24.32 24.16 8.34
CA ALA A 212 -23.16 25.03 8.54
C ALA A 212 -22.25 24.52 9.67
N GLU A 213 -22.83 24.02 10.76
CA GLU A 213 -22.07 23.62 11.96
C GLU A 213 -21.46 22.22 11.87
N LEU A 214 -22.08 21.31 11.11
CA LEU A 214 -21.53 19.98 10.82
C LEU A 214 -20.79 19.95 9.47
N GLY A 215 -21.00 20.93 8.60
CA GLY A 215 -20.30 21.06 7.33
C GLY A 215 -18.83 21.45 7.47
N PRO A 216 -18.07 21.49 6.37
CA PRO A 216 -16.70 21.99 6.37
C PRO A 216 -16.64 23.41 6.97
N PRO A 217 -15.71 23.70 7.89
CA PRO A 217 -15.61 25.03 8.47
C PRO A 217 -15.21 26.08 7.41
N PRO A 218 -15.57 27.36 7.61
CA PRO A 218 -15.03 28.45 6.78
C PRO A 218 -13.49 28.50 6.91
N LYS A 219 -12.82 29.06 5.90
CA LYS A 219 -11.34 29.03 5.79
C LYS A 219 -10.66 29.61 7.04
N GLU A 220 -11.22 30.66 7.62
CA GLU A 220 -10.71 31.37 8.79
C GLU A 220 -10.82 30.53 10.07
N ALA A 221 -11.74 29.56 10.12
CA ALA A 221 -11.98 28.68 11.25
C ALA A 221 -11.48 27.25 11.02
N ALA A 222 -10.90 26.95 9.84
CA ALA A 222 -10.36 25.64 9.52
C ALA A 222 -9.09 25.37 10.35
N GLY A 223 -9.22 24.51 11.36
CA GLY A 223 -8.09 24.02 12.16
C GLY A 223 -7.19 23.05 11.36
N ALA A 224 -6.01 22.77 11.91
CA ALA A 224 -5.15 21.72 11.38
C ALA A 224 -5.73 20.34 11.72
N GLY A 225 -5.68 19.41 10.76
CA GLY A 225 -6.00 18.00 10.93
C GLY A 225 -4.95 17.13 10.26
N ARG A 226 -5.11 15.80 10.32
CA ARG A 226 -4.17 14.84 9.71
C ARG A 226 -3.98 15.07 8.21
N MET A 227 -5.06 15.37 7.51
CA MET A 227 -5.06 15.47 6.05
C MET A 227 -5.26 16.91 5.55
N ASN A 228 -5.20 17.91 6.44
CA ASN A 228 -5.35 19.31 6.04
C ASN A 228 -4.56 20.26 6.97
N PRO A 229 -3.82 21.24 6.42
CA PRO A 229 -3.23 22.29 7.23
C PRO A 229 -4.29 23.29 7.72
N LYS A 230 -3.94 24.06 8.74
CA LYS A 230 -4.77 25.18 9.21
C LYS A 230 -5.05 26.16 8.06
N GLY A 231 -6.29 26.59 7.92
CA GLY A 231 -6.75 27.48 6.85
C GLY A 231 -7.32 26.77 5.62
N LEU A 232 -7.08 25.46 5.46
CA LEU A 232 -7.69 24.64 4.41
C LEU A 232 -8.74 23.73 5.03
N ALA A 233 -10.01 23.98 4.70
CA ALA A 233 -11.11 23.12 5.15
C ALA A 233 -11.00 21.72 4.54
N ALA A 234 -11.32 20.71 5.33
CA ALA A 234 -11.55 19.33 4.89
C ALA A 234 -12.79 18.80 5.63
N PHE A 235 -13.41 17.76 5.07
CA PHE A 235 -14.53 17.08 5.71
C PHE A 235 -14.07 15.74 6.24
N TYR A 236 -14.21 15.52 7.55
CA TYR A 236 -13.94 14.25 8.21
C TYR A 236 -15.26 13.60 8.60
N GLY A 237 -15.56 12.43 8.03
CA GLY A 237 -16.76 11.66 8.32
C GLY A 237 -16.48 10.16 8.40
N ALA A 238 -17.54 9.39 8.54
CA ALA A 238 -17.50 7.93 8.48
C ALA A 238 -18.80 7.39 7.88
N PHE A 239 -18.83 6.11 7.51
CA PHE A 239 -20.04 5.47 6.95
C PHE A 239 -21.05 5.04 8.02
N ASP A 240 -20.75 5.24 9.31
CA ASP A 240 -21.68 5.01 10.39
C ASP A 240 -21.47 6.01 11.54
N ARG A 241 -22.55 6.34 12.25
CA ARG A 241 -22.53 7.33 13.34
C ARG A 241 -21.69 6.89 14.54
N LYS A 242 -21.61 5.58 14.81
CA LYS A 242 -20.85 5.05 15.96
C LYS A 242 -19.36 5.36 15.77
N THR A 243 -18.83 5.15 14.57
CA THR A 243 -17.46 5.50 14.20
C THR A 243 -17.22 7.01 14.36
N CYS A 244 -18.10 7.87 13.84
CA CYS A 244 -17.96 9.33 14.03
C CYS A 244 -17.91 9.76 15.51
N VAL A 245 -18.77 9.16 16.35
CA VAL A 245 -18.81 9.49 17.79
C VAL A 245 -17.54 9.01 18.48
N ALA A 246 -17.04 7.82 18.13
CA ALA A 246 -15.84 7.24 18.73
C ALA A 246 -14.57 8.04 18.39
N GLU A 247 -14.41 8.48 17.14
CA GLU A 247 -13.27 9.31 16.69
C GLU A 247 -13.14 10.64 17.46
N LEU A 248 -14.25 11.19 17.96
CA LEU A 248 -14.24 12.40 18.78
C LEU A 248 -13.70 12.20 20.21
N ARG A 249 -13.53 10.94 20.64
CA ARG A 249 -13.09 10.55 21.99
C ARG A 249 -13.78 11.32 23.12
N PRO A 250 -15.12 11.44 23.11
CA PRO A 250 -15.81 12.21 24.13
C PRO A 250 -15.75 11.53 25.50
N PRO A 251 -15.65 12.28 26.61
CA PRO A 251 -15.68 11.70 27.95
C PRO A 251 -17.07 11.13 28.28
N VAL A 252 -17.15 10.24 29.27
CA VAL A 252 -18.44 9.80 29.84
C VAL A 252 -19.22 11.01 30.35
N GLY A 253 -20.50 11.09 30.00
CA GLY A 253 -21.36 12.24 30.24
C GLY A 253 -21.28 13.33 29.16
N GLY A 254 -20.29 13.27 28.27
CA GLY A 254 -20.15 14.16 27.12
C GLY A 254 -21.34 14.08 26.16
N ARG A 255 -21.55 15.15 25.40
CA ARG A 255 -22.62 15.28 24.42
C ARG A 255 -22.02 15.45 23.03
N VAL A 256 -22.58 14.73 22.07
CA VAL A 256 -22.17 14.76 20.67
C VAL A 256 -23.41 14.88 19.80
N VAL A 257 -23.34 15.66 18.74
CA VAL A 257 -24.39 15.70 17.71
C VAL A 257 -23.81 15.15 16.41
N SER A 258 -24.59 14.35 15.71
CA SER A 258 -24.24 13.84 14.38
C SER A 258 -25.33 14.13 13.37
N GLY A 259 -24.93 14.27 12.11
CA GLY A 259 -25.80 14.49 10.97
C GLY A 259 -25.35 13.67 9.78
N GLU A 260 -26.28 13.43 8.86
CA GLU A 260 -26.02 12.72 7.61
C GLU A 260 -25.73 13.72 6.48
N PHE A 261 -24.85 13.29 5.59
CA PHE A 261 -24.47 13.95 4.35
C PHE A 261 -24.59 12.92 3.23
N LYS A 262 -24.97 13.38 2.05
CA LYS A 262 -24.96 12.59 0.82
C LYS A 262 -23.96 13.19 -0.16
N LEU A 263 -23.43 12.33 -1.02
CA LEU A 263 -22.61 12.77 -2.15
C LEU A 263 -23.50 13.37 -3.25
N THR A 264 -23.16 14.56 -3.73
CA THR A 264 -23.88 15.26 -4.82
C THR A 264 -23.33 14.95 -6.20
N ARG A 265 -22.12 14.37 -6.25
CA ARG A 265 -21.44 13.86 -7.44
C ARG A 265 -20.55 12.67 -7.04
N PRO A 266 -20.13 11.83 -8.00
CA PRO A 266 -19.08 10.86 -7.74
C PRO A 266 -17.81 11.53 -7.23
N VAL A 267 -17.17 10.91 -6.24
CA VAL A 267 -15.88 11.35 -5.69
C VAL A 267 -14.84 10.24 -5.81
N ARG A 268 -13.63 10.61 -6.23
CA ARG A 268 -12.52 9.67 -6.36
C ARG A 268 -11.69 9.65 -5.08
N VAL A 269 -11.59 8.50 -4.43
CA VAL A 269 -10.88 8.37 -3.16
C VAL A 269 -9.83 7.27 -3.23
N LEU A 270 -8.71 7.46 -2.54
CA LEU A 270 -7.78 6.37 -2.27
C LEU A 270 -8.25 5.60 -1.04
N ASP A 271 -8.50 4.31 -1.21
CA ASP A 271 -8.87 3.38 -0.15
C ASP A 271 -7.63 2.69 0.41
N PHE A 272 -7.13 3.19 1.55
CA PHE A 272 -6.00 2.59 2.24
C PHE A 272 -6.32 1.22 2.82
N ILE A 273 -7.59 0.94 3.15
CA ILE A 273 -8.01 -0.38 3.64
C ILE A 273 -7.87 -1.41 2.52
N ALA A 274 -8.30 -1.04 1.30
CA ALA A 274 -8.11 -1.89 0.14
C ALA A 274 -6.62 -2.05 -0.23
N LEU A 275 -5.78 -1.05 0.05
CA LEU A 275 -4.37 -1.05 -0.28
C LEU A 275 -3.56 -2.09 0.53
N ASP A 276 -3.93 -2.35 1.78
CA ASP A 276 -3.24 -3.30 2.68
C ASP A 276 -3.13 -4.71 2.06
N GLU A 277 -4.18 -5.12 1.35
CA GLU A 277 -4.28 -6.44 0.73
C GLU A 277 -4.09 -6.39 -0.80
N ALA A 278 -3.90 -5.19 -1.36
CA ALA A 278 -3.88 -5.04 -2.81
C ALA A 278 -2.63 -5.67 -3.44
N TYR A 279 -2.84 -6.20 -4.64
CA TYR A 279 -1.76 -6.51 -5.56
C TYR A 279 -1.80 -5.54 -6.75
N GLU A 280 -0.63 -5.16 -7.24
CA GLU A 280 -0.54 -4.42 -8.50
C GLU A 280 -0.81 -5.40 -9.64
N ALA A 281 -1.74 -5.07 -10.54
CA ALA A 281 -2.19 -5.98 -11.59
C ALA A 281 -1.07 -6.43 -12.55
N ARG A 282 0.04 -5.69 -12.61
CA ARG A 282 1.22 -6.07 -13.38
C ARG A 282 2.12 -6.95 -12.50
N PRO A 283 2.40 -8.21 -12.88
CA PRO A 283 3.35 -9.04 -12.12
C PRO A 283 4.75 -8.41 -12.17
N LEU A 284 5.50 -8.53 -11.06
CA LEU A 284 6.91 -8.18 -11.04
C LEU A 284 7.71 -9.36 -11.57
N SER A 285 8.75 -9.06 -12.33
CA SER A 285 9.71 -10.05 -12.77
C SER A 285 10.95 -9.96 -11.91
N ALA A 286 11.36 -11.08 -11.31
CA ALA A 286 12.62 -11.18 -10.55
C ALA A 286 13.87 -10.94 -11.43
N PHE A 287 13.72 -11.06 -12.76
CA PHE A 287 14.75 -10.76 -13.76
C PHE A 287 14.90 -9.27 -14.09
N GLU A 288 14.04 -8.39 -13.55
CA GLU A 288 14.18 -6.94 -13.74
C GLU A 288 15.18 -6.36 -12.73
N ALA A 289 16.09 -5.50 -13.19
CA ALA A 289 17.05 -4.82 -12.30
C ALA A 289 16.37 -3.99 -11.19
N SER A 290 15.16 -3.50 -11.43
CA SER A 290 14.34 -2.75 -10.47
C SER A 290 13.46 -3.63 -9.57
N TYR A 291 13.59 -4.95 -9.60
CA TYR A 291 12.72 -5.88 -8.86
C TYR A 291 12.66 -5.58 -7.37
N GLU A 292 13.82 -5.44 -6.69
CA GLU A 292 13.86 -5.15 -5.25
C GLU A 292 13.24 -3.81 -4.89
N GLU A 293 13.51 -2.76 -5.68
CA GLU A 293 12.92 -1.44 -5.45
C GLU A 293 11.39 -1.51 -5.60
N GLN A 294 10.90 -2.17 -6.66
CA GLN A 294 9.47 -2.30 -6.92
C GLN A 294 8.77 -3.17 -5.86
N MET A 295 9.38 -4.29 -5.46
CA MET A 295 8.86 -5.16 -4.43
C MET A 295 8.87 -4.47 -3.06
N GLY A 296 9.99 -3.84 -2.68
CA GLY A 296 10.11 -3.06 -1.46
C GLY A 296 9.08 -1.93 -1.39
N ARG A 297 8.81 -1.24 -2.51
CA ARG A 297 7.73 -0.25 -2.59
C ARG A 297 6.35 -0.87 -2.36
N ARG A 298 6.05 -2.02 -2.96
CA ARG A 298 4.76 -2.72 -2.77
C ARG A 298 4.56 -3.12 -1.33
N ILE A 299 5.58 -3.71 -0.71
CA ILE A 299 5.54 -4.11 0.70
C ILE A 299 5.34 -2.87 1.59
N PHE A 300 6.06 -1.78 1.31
CA PHE A 300 5.88 -0.53 2.05
C PHE A 300 4.48 0.08 1.90
N LEU A 301 3.86 0.03 0.71
CA LEU A 301 2.49 0.53 0.52
C LEU A 301 1.48 -0.21 1.40
N LYS A 302 1.70 -1.51 1.67
CA LYS A 302 0.87 -2.29 2.60
C LYS A 302 1.03 -1.87 4.06
N THR A 303 2.17 -1.31 4.44
CA THR A 303 2.41 -0.80 5.81
C THR A 303 2.06 0.68 5.95
N LEU A 304 1.89 1.42 4.85
CA LEU A 304 1.61 2.86 4.85
C LEU A 304 0.33 3.20 5.60
N HIS A 305 -0.73 2.40 5.46
CA HIS A 305 -2.00 2.62 6.14
C HIS A 305 -1.85 2.62 7.67
N ALA A 306 -1.13 1.63 8.22
CA ALA A 306 -0.83 1.56 9.64
C ALA A 306 -0.05 2.80 10.11
N LYS A 307 0.94 3.24 9.32
CA LYS A 307 1.77 4.42 9.64
C LYS A 307 0.98 5.73 9.68
N ILE A 308 -0.01 5.93 8.80
CA ILE A 308 -0.79 7.18 8.74
C ILE A 308 -1.99 7.21 9.70
N THR A 309 -2.41 6.05 10.21
CA THR A 309 -3.53 5.91 11.16
C THR A 309 -3.12 6.09 12.62
N VAL A 310 -1.82 5.94 12.93
CA VAL A 310 -1.27 6.12 14.30
C VAL A 310 -1.77 7.41 14.95
N PRO A 311 -2.41 7.35 16.13
CA PRO A 311 -2.84 8.53 16.89
C PRO A 311 -1.71 9.51 17.20
N VAL A 312 -1.84 10.74 16.72
CA VAL A 312 -0.98 11.85 17.15
C VAL A 312 -1.51 12.42 18.45
N LEU A 313 -0.62 12.61 19.43
CA LEU A 313 -0.97 13.16 20.73
C LEU A 313 -1.29 14.67 20.64
N PRO A 314 -2.15 15.21 21.53
CA PRO A 314 -2.34 16.65 21.63
C PRO A 314 -1.00 17.39 21.77
N ASN A 315 -0.87 18.54 21.11
CA ASN A 315 0.35 19.36 21.01
C ASN A 315 1.48 18.82 20.12
N GLN A 316 1.30 17.66 19.47
CA GLN A 316 2.22 17.13 18.46
C GLN A 316 1.71 17.34 17.03
N GLU A 317 1.03 18.46 16.76
CA GLU A 317 0.43 18.73 15.44
C GLU A 317 1.44 18.76 14.28
N HIS A 318 2.73 18.96 14.57
CA HIS A 318 3.81 18.86 13.59
C HIS A 318 3.98 17.45 13.02
N GLU A 319 3.49 16.40 13.69
CA GLU A 319 3.43 15.03 13.17
C GLU A 319 2.44 14.89 12.01
N TYR A 320 1.50 15.84 11.85
CA TYR A 320 0.59 15.87 10.70
C TYR A 320 1.24 16.37 9.41
N LEU A 321 2.44 16.94 9.44
CA LEU A 321 3.02 17.57 8.25
C LEU A 321 3.20 16.59 7.09
N ALA A 322 3.67 15.37 7.35
CA ALA A 322 3.83 14.34 6.32
C ALA A 322 2.49 13.95 5.68
N THR A 323 1.46 13.74 6.50
CA THR A 323 0.12 13.35 6.03
C THR A 323 -0.64 14.49 5.35
N GLN A 324 -0.43 15.74 5.79
CA GLN A 324 -0.96 16.93 5.13
C GLN A 324 -0.35 17.13 3.74
N VAL A 325 0.97 16.99 3.61
CA VAL A 325 1.66 17.12 2.31
C VAL A 325 1.29 15.97 1.39
N MET A 326 1.16 14.75 1.90
CA MET A 326 0.62 13.62 1.16
C MET A 326 -0.81 13.89 0.66
N ALA A 327 -1.69 14.42 1.50
CA ALA A 327 -3.06 14.77 1.12
C ALA A 327 -3.09 15.87 0.04
N GLU A 328 -2.25 16.89 0.15
CA GLU A 328 -2.12 17.94 -0.87
C GLU A 328 -1.59 17.40 -2.20
N TYR A 329 -0.62 16.48 -2.15
CA TYR A 329 -0.10 15.78 -3.32
C TYR A 329 -1.21 14.97 -4.02
N LEU A 330 -1.96 14.15 -3.29
CA LEU A 330 -3.08 13.37 -3.84
C LEU A 330 -4.19 14.26 -4.41
N ALA A 331 -4.41 15.44 -3.82
CA ALA A 331 -5.43 16.40 -4.23
C ALA A 331 -5.03 17.25 -5.45
N THR A 332 -3.74 17.36 -5.78
CA THR A 332 -3.27 18.36 -6.77
C THR A 332 -2.25 17.85 -7.79
N GLN A 333 -1.42 16.88 -7.45
CA GLN A 333 -0.33 16.37 -8.29
C GLN A 333 -0.60 14.97 -8.85
N PHE A 334 -1.34 14.15 -8.11
CA PHE A 334 -1.76 12.84 -8.58
C PHE A 334 -2.72 12.99 -9.77
N ASP A 335 -2.53 12.20 -10.83
CA ASP A 335 -3.32 12.29 -12.06
C ASP A 335 -4.16 11.01 -12.30
N PRO A 336 -5.49 11.13 -12.45
CA PRO A 336 -6.29 12.33 -12.18
C PRO A 336 -6.37 12.63 -10.66
N PRO A 337 -6.61 13.89 -10.23
CA PRO A 337 -6.67 14.25 -8.81
C PRO A 337 -7.71 13.47 -8.01
N LEU A 338 -7.39 13.17 -6.75
CA LEU A 338 -8.32 12.51 -5.82
C LEU A 338 -9.07 13.55 -5.00
N ASP A 339 -10.34 13.28 -4.73
CA ASP A 339 -11.22 14.08 -3.88
C ASP A 339 -11.06 13.77 -2.38
N GLY A 340 -10.45 12.63 -2.03
CA GLY A 340 -10.31 12.22 -0.63
C GLY A 340 -9.62 10.87 -0.42
N VAL A 341 -9.70 10.38 0.81
CA VAL A 341 -9.11 9.10 1.25
C VAL A 341 -10.04 8.35 2.21
N LEU A 342 -9.99 7.02 2.17
CA LEU A 342 -10.61 6.11 3.14
C LEU A 342 -9.53 5.41 3.96
N PHE A 343 -9.77 5.25 5.27
CA PHE A 343 -8.87 4.55 6.18
C PHE A 343 -9.66 3.94 7.34
N GLU A 344 -9.10 2.91 7.99
CA GLU A 344 -9.74 2.26 9.12
C GLU A 344 -9.72 3.16 10.36
N SER A 345 -10.78 3.08 11.16
CA SER A 345 -10.89 3.76 12.44
C SER A 345 -10.01 3.09 13.48
N ALA A 346 -9.07 3.86 14.04
CA ALA A 346 -8.29 3.43 15.20
C ALA A 346 -9.14 3.29 16.48
N GLN A 347 -10.41 3.72 16.48
CA GLN A 347 -11.31 3.67 17.64
C GLN A 347 -12.38 2.56 17.52
N VAL A 348 -12.70 2.13 16.29
CA VAL A 348 -13.75 1.15 16.03
C VAL A 348 -13.24 0.15 15.01
N ARG A 349 -13.07 -1.11 15.44
CA ARG A 349 -12.74 -2.23 14.55
C ARG A 349 -13.75 -2.31 13.40
N LYS A 350 -13.26 -2.37 12.15
CA LYS A 350 -14.06 -2.32 10.90
C LYS A 350 -14.85 -1.02 10.69
N GLY A 351 -14.60 0.02 11.49
CA GLY A 351 -15.12 1.36 11.22
C GLY A 351 -14.30 2.00 10.09
N THR A 352 -14.97 2.63 9.13
CA THR A 352 -14.28 3.26 7.99
C THR A 352 -14.50 4.77 8.03
N ASN A 353 -13.38 5.50 8.11
CA ASN A 353 -13.36 6.95 8.03
C ASN A 353 -13.20 7.40 6.58
N LEU A 354 -13.80 8.54 6.26
CA LEU A 354 -13.67 9.24 4.99
C LEU A 354 -13.17 10.66 5.28
N THR A 355 -12.10 11.05 4.60
CA THR A 355 -11.68 12.45 4.54
C THR A 355 -11.80 12.97 3.12
N LEU A 356 -12.60 14.01 2.91
CA LEU A 356 -12.69 14.72 1.64
C LEU A 356 -11.85 16.01 1.70
N PHE A 357 -11.05 16.22 0.66
CA PHE A 357 -10.12 17.32 0.54
C PHE A 357 -10.82 18.64 0.20
N ASN A 358 -10.06 19.74 0.33
CA ASN A 358 -10.60 21.09 0.24
C ASN A 358 -11.41 21.38 -1.05
N HIS A 359 -10.87 20.99 -2.21
CA HIS A 359 -11.52 21.23 -3.49
C HIS A 359 -12.81 20.41 -3.68
N ALA A 360 -12.93 19.28 -2.98
CA ALA A 360 -14.13 18.45 -3.05
C ALA A 360 -15.27 19.05 -2.20
N VAL A 361 -14.97 19.81 -1.15
CA VAL A 361 -15.99 20.24 -0.17
C VAL A 361 -16.25 21.74 -0.13
N VAL A 362 -15.36 22.55 -0.72
CA VAL A 362 -15.53 23.99 -0.83
C VAL A 362 -15.86 24.34 -2.29
N ALA A 363 -16.93 25.09 -2.51
CA ALA A 363 -17.26 25.61 -3.83
C ALA A 363 -16.12 26.51 -4.32
N SER A 364 -15.52 26.20 -5.48
CA SER A 364 -14.49 27.08 -6.02
C SER A 364 -15.14 28.35 -6.56
N LEU A 365 -14.84 29.50 -5.93
CA LEU A 365 -15.40 30.80 -6.32
C LEU A 365 -14.93 31.27 -7.71
N LYS A 366 -13.87 30.64 -8.27
CA LYS A 366 -13.39 30.88 -9.63
C LYS A 366 -12.86 29.59 -10.25
N PRO A 367 -13.10 29.34 -11.55
CA PRO A 367 -12.40 28.28 -12.28
C PRO A 367 -10.89 28.50 -12.14
N ARG A 368 -10.16 27.44 -11.75
CA ARG A 368 -8.69 27.41 -11.81
C ARG A 368 -8.32 27.24 -13.29
N THR A 369 -8.31 28.32 -14.05
CA THR A 369 -7.67 28.32 -15.38
C THR A 369 -6.18 28.48 -15.16
N ALA A 370 -5.46 27.36 -15.10
CA ALA A 370 -4.02 27.38 -15.31
C ALA A 370 -3.81 27.50 -16.83
N PHE A 371 -3.44 28.70 -17.30
CA PHE A 371 -3.13 28.89 -18.71
C PHE A 371 -1.74 28.30 -18.99
N THR A 372 -1.70 27.07 -19.50
CA THR A 372 -0.49 26.41 -19.97
C THR A 372 -0.33 26.50 -21.49
N ASN A 373 -1.44 26.66 -22.22
CA ASN A 373 -1.46 26.91 -23.66
C ASN A 373 -2.67 27.77 -24.07
N LEU A 374 -2.80 28.06 -25.38
CA LEU A 374 -3.89 28.87 -25.93
C LEU A 374 -5.25 28.14 -25.89
N ASP A 375 -5.26 26.81 -25.80
CA ASP A 375 -6.48 25.99 -25.73
C ASP A 375 -7.16 26.09 -24.35
N ASP A 376 -6.40 26.39 -23.29
CA ASP A 376 -6.92 26.65 -21.94
C ASP A 376 -7.79 27.92 -21.84
N LEU A 377 -7.71 28.82 -22.84
CA LEU A 377 -8.60 29.99 -22.95
C LEU A 377 -10.02 29.61 -23.39
N LEU A 378 -10.17 28.46 -24.05
CA LEU A 378 -11.46 27.96 -24.56
C LEU A 378 -12.10 26.93 -23.62
N SER A 379 -11.34 26.40 -22.65
CA SER A 379 -11.86 25.48 -21.63
C SER A 379 -12.47 26.24 -20.45
N THR A 380 -13.77 26.55 -20.55
CA THR A 380 -14.52 27.02 -19.37
C THR A 380 -14.67 25.85 -18.41
N SER A 381 -13.80 25.74 -17.41
CA SER A 381 -14.05 24.82 -16.30
C SER A 381 -15.31 25.30 -15.56
N SER A 382 -16.30 24.41 -15.45
CA SER A 382 -17.52 24.69 -14.71
C SER A 382 -17.18 24.94 -13.23
N PRO A 383 -17.91 25.82 -12.52
CA PRO A 383 -17.71 26.00 -11.09
C PRO A 383 -17.82 24.64 -10.39
N GLN A 384 -16.78 24.22 -9.68
CA GLN A 384 -16.84 22.99 -8.90
C GLN A 384 -17.84 23.21 -7.76
N THR A 385 -18.97 22.51 -7.83
CA THR A 385 -19.92 22.42 -6.74
C THR A 385 -19.37 21.50 -5.65
N PRO A 386 -19.62 21.80 -4.37
CA PRO A 386 -19.28 20.89 -3.28
C PRO A 386 -19.85 19.50 -3.53
N ALA A 387 -19.05 18.48 -3.26
CA ALA A 387 -19.40 17.08 -3.44
C ALA A 387 -20.29 16.53 -2.33
N ILE A 388 -20.57 17.30 -1.29
CA ILE A 388 -21.37 16.90 -0.14
C ILE A 388 -22.51 17.87 0.12
N GLU A 389 -23.65 17.32 0.51
CA GLU A 389 -24.83 18.06 0.94
C GLU A 389 -25.39 17.46 2.23
N TYR A 390 -25.69 18.32 3.21
CA TYR A 390 -26.33 17.91 4.44
C TYR A 390 -27.76 17.41 4.18
N VAL A 391 -28.15 16.29 4.79
CA VAL A 391 -29.49 15.71 4.66
C VAL A 391 -30.36 16.23 5.83
N PRO A 392 -31.42 17.02 5.57
CA PRO A 392 -32.31 17.54 6.61
C PRO A 392 -32.93 16.45 7.47
N ASP A 393 -33.32 16.80 8.70
CA ASP A 393 -34.03 15.91 9.65
C ASP A 393 -33.27 14.64 10.07
N THR A 394 -31.95 14.62 9.89
CA THR A 394 -31.07 13.50 10.26
C THR A 394 -30.23 13.74 11.51
N LEU A 395 -30.52 14.82 12.26
CA LEU A 395 -29.77 15.11 13.49
C LEU A 395 -30.03 14.07 14.57
N VAL A 396 -28.95 13.55 15.15
CA VAL A 396 -29.01 12.67 16.31
C VAL A 396 -28.09 13.22 17.40
N ARG A 397 -28.66 13.44 18.59
CA ARG A 397 -27.90 13.77 19.80
C ARG A 397 -27.53 12.48 20.53
N HIS A 398 -26.24 12.33 20.79
CA HIS A 398 -25.65 11.23 21.55
C HIS A 398 -25.23 11.72 22.93
N LYS A 399 -25.62 10.97 23.96
CA LYS A 399 -25.07 11.12 25.31
C LYS A 399 -24.14 9.94 25.55
N VAL A 400 -22.88 10.22 25.90
CA VAL A 400 -21.90 9.18 26.15
C VAL A 400 -22.17 8.55 27.52
N CYS A 401 -22.69 7.33 27.54
CA CYS A 401 -23.04 6.65 28.79
C CYS A 401 -21.87 5.84 29.38
N ARG A 402 -20.99 5.31 28.52
CA ARG A 402 -19.84 4.47 28.88
C ARG A 402 -18.80 4.47 27.77
N VAL A 403 -17.54 4.22 28.14
CA VAL A 403 -16.42 4.01 27.21
C VAL A 403 -15.81 2.64 27.53
N ARG A 404 -15.41 1.90 26.50
CA ARG A 404 -14.68 0.63 26.64
C ARG A 404 -13.22 0.89 26.26
N PHE A 405 -12.31 0.60 27.18
CA PHE A 405 -10.88 0.59 26.91
C PHE A 405 -10.43 -0.85 26.68
N ILE A 406 -9.50 -1.03 25.75
CA ILE A 406 -8.78 -2.28 25.52
C ILE A 406 -7.31 -1.89 25.63
N THR A 407 -6.59 -2.56 26.51
CA THR A 407 -5.17 -2.32 26.77
C THR A 407 -4.40 -3.59 26.42
N ASP A 408 -3.17 -3.39 25.94
CA ASP A 408 -2.19 -4.46 25.84
C ASP A 408 -1.29 -4.37 27.08
N ASP A 409 -1.60 -5.20 28.08
CA ASP A 409 -1.02 -5.10 29.40
C ASP A 409 0.30 -5.89 29.44
N LEU A 410 1.43 -5.18 29.37
CA LEU A 410 2.76 -5.76 29.53
C LEU A 410 3.25 -5.62 30.98
N MET A 411 3.51 -6.74 31.64
CA MET A 411 4.13 -6.75 32.97
C MET A 411 5.59 -6.29 32.86
N ARG A 412 6.00 -5.36 33.72
CA ARG A 412 7.37 -4.82 33.77
C ARG A 412 7.91 -4.87 35.19
N GLU A 413 9.21 -5.03 35.34
CA GLU A 413 9.86 -4.93 36.65
C GLU A 413 10.15 -3.48 37.00
N ASP A 414 10.02 -3.13 38.28
CA ASP A 414 10.35 -1.80 38.77
C ASP A 414 11.78 -1.40 38.40
N GLY A 415 11.94 -0.24 37.76
CA GLY A 415 13.24 0.28 37.36
C GLY A 415 13.75 -0.21 35.99
N GLN A 416 12.99 -1.05 35.28
CA GLN A 416 13.28 -1.32 33.87
C GLN A 416 12.94 -0.07 33.03
N PRO A 417 13.90 0.50 32.29
CA PRO A 417 13.61 1.57 31.36
C PRO A 417 12.73 1.05 30.22
N GLU A 418 11.93 1.95 29.64
CA GLU A 418 11.22 1.68 28.39
C GLU A 418 12.28 1.38 27.31
N SER A 419 12.34 0.14 26.83
CA SER A 419 13.07 -0.13 25.60
C SER A 419 12.22 0.46 24.48
N ASP A 420 12.70 1.54 23.86
CA ASP A 420 12.27 1.93 22.52
C ASP A 420 12.78 0.86 21.54
N GLU A 421 12.32 -0.38 21.71
CA GLU A 421 12.32 -1.33 20.62
C GLU A 421 11.32 -0.75 19.63
N GLN A 422 11.84 0.05 18.69
CA GLN A 422 11.28 0.05 17.36
C GLN A 422 11.29 -1.40 16.94
N TYR A 423 10.18 -2.09 17.22
CA TYR A 423 9.87 -3.39 16.63
C TYR A 423 9.98 -3.16 15.13
N ASP A 424 11.14 -3.49 14.57
CA ASP A 424 11.24 -3.75 13.17
C ASP A 424 10.42 -5.03 13.04
N ASP A 425 9.14 -4.89 12.68
CA ASP A 425 8.11 -5.94 12.53
C ASP A 425 8.56 -7.11 11.63
N TRP A 426 9.77 -7.01 11.08
CA TRP A 426 10.45 -7.92 10.19
C TRP A 426 11.49 -8.82 10.88
N ASP A 427 11.82 -8.62 12.16
CA ASP A 427 12.86 -9.41 12.84
C ASP A 427 12.37 -10.76 13.38
N GLU A 428 11.08 -11.08 13.26
CA GLU A 428 10.49 -12.38 13.66
C GLU A 428 10.20 -13.36 12.48
N TYR A 429 10.62 -13.04 11.25
CA TYR A 429 10.46 -13.95 10.09
C TYR A 429 11.76 -14.17 9.32
#